data_AF-A0A965AZS5-F1
#
_entry.id   AF-A0A965AZS5-F1
#
_cell.length_a   1.000
_cell.length_b   1.000
_cell.length_c   1.000
_cell.angle_alpha   90.00
_cell.angle_beta   90.00
_cell.angle_gamma   90.00
#
_symmetry.space_group_name_H-M   'P 1'
#
loop_
_entity.id
_entity.type
_entity.pdbx_description
1 polymer ?
#
loop_
_entity_poly.entity_id
_entity_poly.type
_entity_poly.pdbx_seq_one_letter_code
_entity_poly.pdbx_strand_id
1 'polypeptide(L)'
;MTALLRFSGVIDGLNRWIGFIVMYGIFVLMAILLWSSVSKTFFVPSLWTLEMAQFAMVAYYMLGGPYSILVGSNVRMDLFYGNWSLRRKATVDVITVFFLIFYLVVLLRGALSSTAYSLGYWGDEPLNF
;
A
#
# COMPACT_ATOMS: atom_id res chain seq x y z
N MET A 1 -12.34 -20.71 22.40
CA MET A 1 -11.55 -19.46 22.51
C MET A 1 -10.04 -19.69 22.36
N THR A 2 -9.46 -20.73 22.98
CA THR A 2 -8.01 -21.03 22.92
C THR A 2 -7.46 -21.29 21.50
N ALA A 3 -8.22 -21.93 20.62
CA ALA A 3 -7.81 -22.16 19.23
C ALA A 3 -7.64 -20.87 18.42
N LEU A 4 -8.54 -19.89 18.60
CA LEU A 4 -8.48 -18.59 17.93
C LEU A 4 -7.29 -17.76 18.44
N LEU A 5 -6.99 -17.82 19.73
CA LEU A 5 -5.83 -17.14 20.32
C LEU A 5 -4.50 -17.73 19.82
N ARG A 6 -4.43 -19.07 19.69
CA ARG A 6 -3.25 -19.73 19.11
C ARG A 6 -3.07 -19.36 17.64
N PHE A 7 -4.16 -19.32 16.87
CA PHE A 7 -4.12 -18.88 15.48
C PHE A 7 -3.63 -17.44 15.32
N SER A 8 -4.14 -16.51 16.14
CA SER A 8 -3.64 -15.13 16.19
C SER A 8 -2.14 -15.08 16.48
N GLY A 9 -1.66 -15.83 17.48
CA GLY A 9 -0.24 -15.82 17.84
C GLY A 9 0.67 -16.35 16.73
N VAL A 10 0.21 -17.32 15.94
CA VAL A 10 0.96 -17.81 14.76
C VAL A 10 1.03 -16.74 13.67
N ILE A 11 -0.09 -16.06 13.41
CA ILE A 11 -0.15 -14.95 12.43
C ILE A 11 0.76 -13.80 12.86
N ASP A 12 0.74 -13.43 14.14
CA ASP A 12 1.57 -12.35 14.67
C ASP A 12 3.06 -12.70 14.56
N GLY A 13 3.42 -13.95 14.82
CA GLY A 13 4.78 -14.47 14.61
C GLY A 13 5.21 -14.42 13.15
N LEU A 14 4.35 -14.86 12.23
CA LEU A 14 4.60 -14.81 10.80
C LEU A 14 4.78 -13.37 10.30
N ASN A 15 3.87 -12.45 10.68
CA ASN A 15 3.94 -11.05 10.32
C ASN A 15 5.22 -10.38 10.82
N ARG A 16 5.69 -10.74 12.02
CA ARG A 16 6.96 -10.26 12.55
C ARG A 16 8.15 -10.76 11.74
N TRP A 17 8.16 -12.04 11.36
CA TRP A 17 9.24 -12.60 10.53
C TRP A 17 9.28 -11.98 9.13
N ILE A 18 8.12 -11.86 8.48
CA ILE A 18 7.98 -11.18 7.18
C ILE A 18 8.46 -9.73 7.29
N GLY A 19 8.03 -9.00 8.33
CA GLY A 19 8.46 -7.62 8.56
C GLY A 19 9.97 -7.45 8.63
N PHE A 20 10.68 -8.37 9.31
CA PHE A 20 12.14 -8.33 9.39
C PHE A 20 12.82 -8.56 8.03
N ILE A 21 12.30 -9.45 7.20
CA ILE A 21 12.83 -9.69 5.85
C ILE A 21 12.56 -8.48 4.96
N VAL A 22 11.31 -8.01 4.97
CA VAL A 22 10.84 -6.92 4.11
C VAL A 22 11.55 -5.61 4.43
N MET A 23 11.97 -5.38 5.68
CA MET A 23 12.78 -4.23 6.07
C MET A 23 14.00 -4.04 5.14
N TYR A 24 14.65 -5.13 4.70
CA TYR A 24 15.79 -5.05 3.79
C TYR A 24 15.39 -4.70 2.34
N GLY A 25 14.11 -4.77 1.98
CA GLY A 25 13.58 -4.34 0.69
C GLY A 25 13.85 -2.87 0.37
N ILE A 26 14.05 -2.03 1.39
CA ILE A 26 14.47 -0.63 1.19
C ILE A 26 15.81 -0.52 0.45
N PHE A 27 16.74 -1.46 0.67
CA PHE A 27 18.03 -1.49 -0.03
C PHE A 27 17.85 -1.82 -1.51
N VAL A 28 16.90 -2.69 -1.85
CA VAL A 28 16.53 -2.99 -3.24
C VAL A 28 15.98 -1.74 -3.91
N LEU A 29 15.07 -1.03 -3.24
CA LEU A 29 14.49 0.20 -3.77
C LEU A 29 15.56 1.30 -3.95
N MET A 30 16.46 1.46 -2.97
CA MET A 30 17.60 2.37 -3.09
C MET A 30 18.50 2.01 -4.27
N ALA A 31 18.79 0.72 -4.49
CA ALA A 31 19.60 0.28 -5.63
C ALA A 31 18.93 0.62 -6.98
N ILE A 32 17.63 0.41 -7.11
CA ILE A 32 16.86 0.76 -8.32
C ILE A 32 16.90 2.28 -8.58
N LEU A 33 16.69 3.09 -7.53
CA LEU A 33 16.70 4.55 -7.66
C LEU A 33 18.10 5.10 -7.94
N LEU A 34 19.13 4.51 -7.33
CA LEU A 34 20.53 4.88 -7.57
C LEU A 34 20.91 4.55 -9.01
N TRP A 35 20.56 3.36 -9.51
CA TRP A 35 20.74 3.01 -10.92
C TRP A 35 19.97 3.94 -11.85
N SER A 36 18.73 4.32 -11.48
CA SER A 36 17.96 5.30 -12.25
C SER A 36 18.65 6.67 -12.32
N SER A 37 19.32 7.09 -11.25
CA SER A 37 20.00 8.38 -11.17
C SER A 37 21.31 8.37 -11.96
N VAL A 38 22.07 7.28 -11.87
CA VAL A 38 23.31 7.08 -12.63
C VAL A 38 23.02 6.98 -14.13
N SER A 39 22.04 6.17 -14.53
CA SER A 39 21.67 6.00 -15.93
C SER A 39 21.17 7.30 -16.58
N LYS A 40 20.40 8.13 -15.86
CA LYS A 40 19.94 9.43 -16.37
C LYS A 40 21.05 10.47 -16.48
N THR A 41 22.07 10.40 -15.62
CA THR A 41 23.16 11.39 -15.60
C THR A 41 24.28 11.05 -16.57
N PHE A 42 24.62 9.75 -16.71
CA PHE A 42 25.82 9.30 -17.42
C PHE A 42 25.54 8.41 -18.64
N PHE A 43 24.31 7.91 -18.81
CA PHE A 43 23.96 6.96 -19.87
C PHE A 43 22.63 7.35 -20.55
N VAL A 44 22.07 6.44 -21.35
CA VAL A 44 20.72 6.59 -21.89
C VAL A 44 19.71 6.33 -20.75
N PRO A 45 18.72 7.23 -20.56
CA PRO A 45 17.72 7.07 -19.52
C PRO A 45 17.02 5.72 -19.59
N SER A 46 17.14 4.95 -18.51
CA SER A 46 16.49 3.66 -18.39
C SER A 46 15.00 3.83 -18.06
N LEU A 47 14.11 3.43 -18.96
CA LEU A 47 12.66 3.61 -18.78
C LEU A 47 12.07 2.66 -17.72
N TRP A 48 12.62 1.44 -17.62
CA TRP A 48 12.10 0.39 -16.73
C TRP A 48 12.30 0.70 -15.24
N THR A 49 13.23 1.57 -14.86
CA THR A 49 13.57 1.80 -13.45
C THR A 49 12.44 2.44 -12.69
N LEU A 50 11.62 3.26 -13.35
CA LEU A 50 10.45 3.89 -12.74
C LEU A 50 9.39 2.84 -12.38
N GLU A 51 9.02 1.98 -13.35
CA GLU A 51 8.03 0.92 -13.15
C GLU A 51 8.49 -0.06 -12.07
N MET A 52 9.75 -0.49 -12.12
CA MET A 52 10.30 -1.40 -11.11
C MET A 52 10.39 -0.76 -9.72
N ALA A 53 10.70 0.53 -9.62
CA ALA A 53 10.65 1.24 -8.35
C ALA A 53 9.21 1.30 -7.79
N GLN A 54 8.21 1.52 -8.64
CA GLN A 54 6.80 1.50 -8.24
C GLN A 54 6.37 0.13 -7.73
N PHE A 55 6.68 -0.96 -8.46
CA PHE A 55 6.34 -2.31 -8.01
C PHE A 55 7.08 -2.71 -6.73
N ALA A 56 8.38 -2.39 -6.62
CA ALA A 56 9.15 -2.65 -5.41
C ALA A 56 8.60 -1.87 -4.20
N MET A 57 8.18 -0.63 -4.41
CA MET A 57 7.54 0.19 -3.38
C MET A 57 6.22 -0.42 -2.93
N VAL A 58 5.34 -0.81 -3.86
CA VAL A 58 4.05 -1.44 -3.54
C VAL A 58 4.25 -2.75 -2.78
N ALA A 59 5.19 -3.60 -3.23
CA ALA A 59 5.53 -4.84 -2.53
C ALA A 59 6.04 -4.57 -1.10
N TYR A 60 6.92 -3.59 -0.94
CA TYR A 60 7.45 -3.18 0.36
C TYR A 60 6.33 -2.72 1.31
N TYR A 61 5.41 -1.87 0.84
CA TYR A 61 4.29 -1.40 1.66
C TYR A 61 3.28 -2.50 1.99
N MET A 62 2.92 -3.36 1.02
CA MET A 62 1.95 -4.43 1.25
C MET A 62 2.47 -5.50 2.22
N LEU A 63 3.74 -5.88 2.09
CA LEU A 63 4.35 -6.92 2.93
C LEU A 63 4.77 -6.37 4.30
N GLY A 64 5.21 -5.10 4.38
CA GLY A 64 5.61 -4.46 5.64
C GLY A 64 4.45 -3.87 6.44
N GLY A 65 3.30 -3.63 5.80
CA GLY A 65 2.11 -3.04 6.41
C GLY A 65 1.55 -3.82 7.61
N PRO A 66 1.33 -5.15 7.53
CA PRO A 66 0.86 -5.93 8.67
C PRO A 66 1.78 -5.84 9.89
N TYR A 67 3.10 -5.83 9.67
CA TYR A 67 4.08 -5.69 10.73
C TYR A 67 4.04 -4.30 11.40
N SER A 68 3.91 -3.22 10.61
CA SER A 68 3.81 -1.86 11.15
C SER A 68 2.50 -1.62 11.93
N ILE A 69 1.42 -2.31 11.56
CA ILE A 69 0.17 -2.31 12.33
C ILE A 69 0.36 -3.06 13.66
N LEU A 70 1.00 -4.23 13.63
CA LEU A 70 1.26 -5.06 14.82
C LEU A 70 2.07 -4.31 15.89
N VAL A 71 3.10 -3.57 15.47
CA VAL A 71 3.96 -2.78 16.37
C VAL A 71 3.33 -1.42 16.72
N GLY A 72 2.19 -1.07 16.10
CA GLY A 72 1.55 0.23 16.29
C GLY A 72 2.37 1.41 15.78
N SER A 73 3.35 1.14 14.91
CA SER A 73 4.31 2.14 14.39
C SER A 73 3.82 2.86 13.13
N ASN A 74 2.65 2.50 12.60
CA ASN A 74 1.97 3.36 11.63
C ASN A 74 1.75 4.72 12.29
N VAL A 75 2.32 5.77 11.71
CA VAL A 75 2.20 7.14 12.18
C VAL A 75 0.73 7.51 12.16
N ARG A 76 0.05 7.31 13.28
CA ARG A 76 -1.28 7.86 13.50
C ARG A 76 -1.05 9.32 13.76
N MET A 77 -1.58 10.19 12.91
CA MET A 77 -1.45 11.63 13.07
C MET A 77 -2.44 12.13 14.14
N ASP A 78 -2.40 11.51 15.33
CA ASP A 78 -3.41 11.66 16.37
C ASP A 78 -3.15 12.86 17.29
N LEU A 79 -2.26 13.79 16.92
CA LEU A 79 -1.89 14.93 17.77
C LEU A 79 -3.11 15.81 18.12
N PHE A 80 -4.02 16.00 17.16
CA PHE A 80 -5.28 16.72 17.36
C PHE A 80 -6.46 15.78 17.58
N TYR A 81 -6.44 14.59 16.98
CA TYR A 81 -7.55 13.65 17.03
C TYR A 81 -7.70 13.03 18.44
N GLY A 82 -6.61 12.82 19.18
CA GLY A 82 -6.63 12.26 20.54
C GLY A 82 -7.52 13.03 21.51
N ASN A 83 -7.46 14.37 21.48
CA ASN A 83 -8.12 15.27 22.42
C ASN A 83 -9.58 15.63 22.05
N TRP A 84 -10.13 15.11 20.95
CA TRP A 84 -11.49 15.43 20.53
C TRP A 84 -12.54 14.63 21.30
N SER A 85 -13.70 15.26 21.56
CA SER A 85 -14.86 14.60 22.15
C SER A 85 -15.42 13.52 21.22
N LEU A 86 -16.07 12.51 21.79
CA LEU A 86 -16.59 11.34 21.05
C LEU A 86 -17.54 11.76 19.91
N ARG A 87 -18.36 12.78 20.14
CA ARG A 87 -19.28 13.32 19.13
C ARG A 87 -18.54 13.94 17.95
N ARG A 88 -17.47 14.71 18.20
CA ARG A 88 -16.68 15.36 17.15
C ARG A 88 -15.93 14.34 16.29
N LYS A 89 -15.38 13.29 16.92
CA LYS A 89 -14.76 12.16 16.21
C LYS A 89 -15.76 11.48 15.27
N ALA A 90 -16.92 11.08 15.80
CA ALA A 90 -17.96 10.42 15.01
C ALA A 90 -18.47 11.29 13.85
N THR A 91 -18.67 12.60 14.05
CA THR A 91 -19.10 13.50 12.98
C THR A 91 -18.05 13.62 11.87
N VAL A 92 -16.77 13.75 12.23
CA VAL A 92 -15.70 13.83 11.23
C VAL A 92 -15.55 12.50 10.49
N ASP A 93 -15.63 11.36 11.17
CA ASP A 93 -15.56 10.04 10.54
C ASP A 93 -16.69 9.81 9.54
N VAL A 94 -17.92 10.22 9.87
CA VAL A 94 -19.07 10.13 8.95
C VAL A 94 -18.84 10.99 7.70
N ILE A 95 -18.18 12.15 7.83
CA ILE A 95 -17.88 13.00 6.68
C ILE A 95 -16.72 12.42 5.85
N THR A 96 -15.65 11.98 6.50
CA THR A 96 -14.45 11.45 5.81
C THR A 96 -14.71 10.11 5.12
N VAL A 97 -15.67 9.32 5.62
CA VAL A 97 -16.04 8.05 4.98
C VAL A 97 -16.57 8.25 3.55
N PHE A 98 -17.23 9.37 3.25
CA PHE A 98 -17.68 9.65 1.88
C PHE A 98 -16.52 9.81 0.91
N PHE A 99 -15.45 10.51 1.33
CA PHE A 99 -14.23 10.64 0.53
C PHE A 99 -13.53 9.29 0.37
N LEU A 100 -13.51 8.48 1.42
CA LEU A 100 -12.98 7.12 1.35
C LEU A 100 -13.77 6.26 0.35
N ILE A 101 -15.10 6.24 0.43
CA ILE A 101 -15.96 5.50 -0.49
C ILE A 101 -15.76 5.97 -1.93
N PHE A 102 -15.75 7.29 -2.15
CA PHE A 102 -15.47 7.86 -3.47
C PHE A 102 -14.12 7.38 -4.02
N TYR A 103 -13.06 7.46 -3.22
CA TYR A 103 -11.74 6.98 -3.59
C TYR A 103 -11.74 5.49 -3.95
N LEU A 104 -12.41 4.65 -3.14
CA LEU A 104 -12.52 3.22 -3.37
C LEU A 104 -13.28 2.89 -4.67
N VAL A 105 -14.32 3.64 -5.01
CA VAL A 105 -15.07 3.47 -6.28
C VAL A 105 -14.18 3.79 -7.48
N VAL A 106 -13.43 4.91 -7.42
CA VAL A 106 -12.50 5.29 -8.49
C VAL A 106 -11.39 4.24 -8.64
N LEU A 107 -10.82 3.78 -7.53
CA LEU A 107 -9.79 2.75 -7.52
C LEU A 107 -10.31 1.44 -8.11
N LEU A 108 -11.52 1.01 -7.73
CA LEU A 108 -12.15 -0.19 -8.25
C LEU A 108 -12.37 -0.11 -9.77
N ARG A 109 -12.85 1.05 -10.26
CA ARG A 109 -13.01 1.27 -11.71
C ARG A 109 -11.66 1.19 -12.44
N GLY A 110 -10.61 1.79 -11.88
CA GLY A 110 -9.25 1.71 -12.42
C GLY A 110 -8.70 0.28 -12.44
N ALA A 111 -8.97 -0.50 -11.38
CA ALA A 111 -8.55 -1.89 -11.29
C ALA A 111 -9.29 -2.78 -12.31
N LEU A 112 -10.60 -2.59 -12.49
CA LEU A 112 -11.39 -3.29 -13.51
C LEU A 112 -10.88 -2.98 -14.92
N SER A 113 -10.63 -1.70 -15.22
CA SER A 113 -10.03 -1.28 -16.49
C SER A 113 -8.66 -1.92 -16.72
N SER A 114 -7.79 -1.90 -15.72
CA SER A 114 -6.45 -2.52 -15.80
C SER A 114 -6.52 -4.04 -15.99
N THR A 115 -7.51 -4.70 -15.37
CA THR A 115 -7.73 -6.15 -15.52
C THR A 115 -8.23 -6.48 -16.93
N ALA A 116 -9.19 -5.71 -17.45
CA ALA A 116 -9.69 -5.85 -18.82
C ALA A 116 -8.57 -5.65 -19.85
N TYR A 117 -7.75 -4.61 -19.67
CA TYR A 117 -6.58 -4.34 -20.50
C TYR A 117 -5.60 -5.51 -20.51
N SER A 118 -5.28 -6.08 -19.34
CA SER A 118 -4.39 -7.25 -19.24
C SER A 118 -4.94 -8.51 -19.92
N LEU A 119 -6.27 -8.62 -20.07
CA LEU A 119 -6.93 -9.72 -20.77
C LEU A 119 -7.09 -9.46 -22.29
N GLY A 120 -6.54 -8.36 -22.80
CA GLY A 120 -6.57 -8.01 -24.23
C GLY A 120 -7.81 -7.24 -24.67
N TYR A 121 -8.55 -6.63 -23.73
CA TYR A 121 -9.63 -5.70 -24.04
C TYR A 121 -9.09 -4.27 -24.11
N TRP A 122 -9.12 -3.68 -25.31
CA TRP A 122 -8.51 -2.37 -25.60
C TRP A 122 -9.53 -1.22 -25.72
N GLY A 123 -10.77 -1.41 -25.24
CA GLY A 123 -11.82 -0.40 -25.26
C GLY A 123 -11.83 0.52 -24.03
N ASP A 124 -12.34 1.74 -24.19
CA ASP A 124 -12.43 2.75 -23.11
C ASP A 124 -13.47 2.43 -22.03
N GLU A 125 -14.34 1.44 -22.29
CA GLU A 125 -15.45 1.06 -21.43
C GLU A 125 -15.30 -0.37 -20.92
N PRO A 126 -14.76 -0.59 -19.71
CA PRO A 126 -14.52 -1.92 -19.17
C PRO A 126 -15.79 -2.67 -18.70
N LEU A 127 -16.96 -2.02 -18.70
CA LEU A 127 -18.22 -2.55 -18.17
C LEU A 127 -19.40 -2.54 -19.16
N ASN A 128 -19.20 -2.01 -20.37
CA ASN A 128 -20.18 -2.19 -21.45
C ASN A 128 -19.66 -3.32 -22.34
N PHE A 129 -20.51 -4.34 -22.48
CA PHE A 129 -20.29 -5.49 -23.36
C PHE A 129 -20.66 -5.12 -24.81
#